data_AF-A0A536H4C9-F1
#
_entry.id   AF-A0A536H4C9-F1
#
_cell.length_a   1.000
_cell.length_b   1.000
_cell.length_c   1.000
_cell.angle_alpha   90.00
_cell.angle_beta   90.00
_cell.angle_gamma   90.00
#
_symmetry.space_group_name_H-M   'P 1'
#
loop_
_entity.id
_entity.type
_entity.pdbx_description
1 polymer ?
#
loop_
_entity_poly.entity_id
_entity_poly.type
_entity_poly.pdbx_seq_one_letter_code
_entity_poly.pdbx_strand_id
1 'polypeptide(L)'
;LTRLPAFANQTSTQRSQMLSAILQWNTSIARQAARYGVTLVDLFSQGSQLTAHPEYISGDGFHPSPSGYVQLANLFWQAIGKP
;
A
#
# COMPACT_ATOMS: atom_id res chain seq x y z
N LEU A 1 1.63 7.47 -1.53
CA LEU A 1 0.28 8.09 -1.54
C LEU A 1 0.15 9.22 -2.55
N THR A 2 1.15 10.09 -2.70
CA THR A 2 1.13 11.27 -3.59
C THR A 2 1.20 11.01 -5.10
N ARG A 3 1.14 9.74 -5.55
CA ARG A 3 1.26 9.36 -6.97
C ARG A 3 -0.04 8.87 -7.61
N LEU A 4 -1.12 8.67 -6.83
CA LEU A 4 -2.37 8.15 -7.35
C LEU A 4 -3.23 9.26 -7.97
N PRO A 5 -3.67 9.13 -9.23
CA PRO A 5 -4.49 10.15 -9.89
C PRO A 5 -5.79 10.50 -9.15
N ALA A 6 -6.41 9.54 -8.44
CA ALA A 6 -7.64 9.78 -7.68
C ALA A 6 -7.50 10.85 -6.58
N PHE A 7 -6.26 11.18 -6.17
CA PHE A 7 -5.99 12.18 -5.15
C PHE A 7 -5.35 13.46 -5.71
N ALA A 8 -5.29 13.64 -7.04
CA ALA A 8 -4.62 14.77 -7.67
C ALA A 8 -5.18 16.14 -7.23
N ASN A 9 -6.49 16.20 -6.94
CA ASN A 9 -7.18 17.43 -6.54
C ASN A 9 -7.16 17.69 -5.02
N GLN A 10 -6.52 16.83 -4.22
CA GLN A 10 -6.44 17.05 -2.77
C GLN A 10 -5.44 18.16 -2.43
N THR A 11 -5.76 18.97 -1.42
CA THR A 11 -4.83 19.94 -0.84
C THR A 11 -3.69 19.23 -0.09
N SER A 12 -2.62 19.97 0.19
CA SER A 12 -1.51 19.46 1.02
C SER A 12 -1.99 19.03 2.40
N THR A 13 -2.90 19.79 3.02
CA THR A 13 -3.50 19.46 4.32
C THR A 13 -4.28 18.15 4.27
N GLN A 14 -5.14 17.96 3.26
CA GLN A 14 -5.91 16.71 3.08
C GLN A 14 -4.98 15.51 2.89
N ARG A 15 -3.92 15.66 2.07
CA ARG A 15 -2.92 14.61 1.86
C ARG A 15 -2.17 14.25 3.14
N SER A 16 -1.79 15.24 3.94
CA SER A 16 -1.11 15.02 5.24
C SER A 16 -2.02 14.35 6.26
N GLN A 17 -3.29 14.74 6.33
CA GLN A 17 -4.29 14.10 7.19
C GLN A 17 -4.51 12.63 6.80
N MET A 18 -4.67 12.36 5.50
CA MET A 18 -4.81 11.01 4.98
C MET A 18 -3.56 10.15 5.27
N LEU A 19 -2.35 10.70 5.05
CA LEU A 19 -1.10 10.01 5.39
C LEU A 19 -1.01 9.69 6.88
N SER A 20 -1.37 10.64 7.75
CA SER A 20 -1.39 10.44 9.19
C SER A 20 -2.34 9.30 9.60
N ALA A 21 -3.56 9.29 9.06
CA ALA A 21 -4.53 8.22 9.32
C ALA A 21 -4.03 6.85 8.85
N ILE A 22 -3.42 6.77 7.67
CA ILE A 22 -2.85 5.52 7.13
C ILE A 22 -1.70 5.02 8.00
N LEU A 23 -0.81 5.91 8.45
CA LEU A 23 0.29 5.55 9.35
C LEU A 23 -0.20 5.01 10.69
N GLN A 24 -1.22 5.65 11.28
CA GLN A 24 -1.84 5.20 12.53
C GLN A 24 -2.48 3.82 12.40
N TRP A 25 -3.18 3.60 11.28
CA TRP A 25 -3.80 2.32 10.95
C TRP A 25 -2.75 1.21 10.77
N ASN A 26 -1.75 1.45 9.92
CA ASN A 26 -0.69 0.47 9.64
C ASN A 26 0.13 0.14 10.90
N THR A 27 0.41 1.13 11.74
CA THR A 27 1.09 0.91 13.04
C THR A 27 0.26 -0.02 13.93
N SER A 28 -1.07 0.14 13.95
CA SER A 28 -1.95 -0.73 14.73
C SER A 28 -1.98 -2.16 14.19
N ILE A 29 -2.02 -2.34 12.86
CA ILE A 29 -1.90 -3.66 12.23
C ILE A 29 -0.58 -4.31 12.59
N ALA A 30 0.54 -3.60 12.42
CA ALA A 30 1.88 -4.14 12.71
C ALA A 30 2.02 -4.57 14.17
N ARG A 31 1.48 -3.79 15.11
CA ARG A 31 1.46 -4.16 16.53
C ARG A 31 0.68 -5.45 16.78
N GLN A 32 -0.49 -5.62 16.16
CA GLN A 32 -1.27 -6.86 16.31
C GLN A 32 -0.57 -8.04 15.65
N ALA A 33 0.03 -7.84 14.47
CA ALA A 33 0.74 -8.88 13.76
C ALA A 33 1.90 -9.44 14.61
N ALA A 34 2.71 -8.54 15.19
CA ALA A 34 3.78 -8.90 16.10
C ALA A 34 3.27 -9.62 17.37
N ARG A 35 2.17 -9.14 17.96
CA ARG A 35 1.55 -9.75 19.16
C ARG A 35 1.15 -11.20 18.94
N TYR A 36 0.61 -11.52 17.77
CA TYR A 36 0.09 -12.87 17.46
C TYR A 36 1.06 -13.72 16.64
N GLY A 37 2.28 -13.23 16.37
CA GLY A 37 3.27 -13.97 15.57
C GLY A 37 2.83 -14.22 14.13
N VAL A 38 1.98 -13.37 13.55
CA VAL A 38 1.54 -13.51 12.16
C VAL A 38 2.42 -12.67 11.23
N THR A 39 2.73 -13.22 10.06
CA THR A 39 3.54 -12.52 9.05
C THR A 39 2.78 -11.33 8.47
N LEU A 40 3.36 -10.13 8.59
CA LEU A 40 2.84 -8.92 7.98
C LEU A 40 3.48 -8.69 6.60
N VAL A 41 2.66 -8.55 5.57
CA VAL A 41 3.08 -8.07 4.25
C VAL A 41 2.94 -6.54 4.22
N ASP A 42 4.04 -5.82 4.39
CA ASP A 42 4.03 -4.35 4.40
C ASP A 42 4.02 -3.78 2.97
N LEU A 43 2.84 -3.36 2.52
CA LEU A 43 2.62 -2.71 1.22
C LEU A 43 2.90 -1.19 1.24
N PHE A 44 3.15 -0.61 2.42
CA PHE A 44 3.24 0.83 2.65
C PHE A 44 4.69 1.33 2.78
N SER A 45 5.64 0.47 3.17
CA SER A 45 7.06 0.83 3.33
C SER A 45 7.64 1.63 2.14
N GLN A 46 8.67 2.44 2.44
CA GLN A 46 9.22 3.45 1.52
C GLN A 46 9.47 2.88 0.12
N GLY A 47 8.90 3.55 -0.89
CA GLY A 47 9.06 3.14 -2.29
C GLY A 47 8.07 2.09 -2.76
N SER A 48 6.87 1.99 -2.14
CA SER A 48 5.75 1.14 -2.57
C SER A 48 5.74 0.94 -4.08
N GLN A 49 6.27 -0.23 -4.49
CA GLN A 49 6.41 -0.64 -5.90
C GLN A 49 5.05 -0.66 -6.60
N LEU A 50 3.94 -0.65 -5.87
CA LEU A 50 2.61 -0.61 -6.46
C LEU A 50 2.25 0.80 -6.94
N THR A 51 2.54 1.84 -6.15
CA THR A 51 2.19 3.22 -6.51
C THR A 51 3.29 3.97 -7.26
N ALA A 52 4.47 3.36 -7.37
CA ALA A 52 5.58 3.92 -8.13
C ALA A 52 5.49 3.65 -9.64
N HIS A 53 4.68 2.66 -10.05
CA HIS A 53 4.55 2.19 -11.44
C HIS A 53 3.12 2.49 -11.95
N PRO A 54 2.93 3.41 -12.91
CA PRO A 54 1.59 3.80 -13.37
C PRO A 54 0.81 2.64 -14.00
N GLU A 55 1.48 1.68 -14.63
CA GLU A 55 0.87 0.49 -15.23
C GLU A 55 0.19 -0.44 -14.21
N TYR A 56 0.53 -0.33 -12.93
CA TYR A 56 -0.11 -1.08 -11.85
C TYR A 56 -1.38 -0.42 -11.34
N ILE A 57 -1.73 0.79 -11.81
CA ILE A 57 -2.92 1.52 -11.40
C ILE A 57 -3.97 1.43 -12.52
N SER A 58 -5.21 1.16 -12.15
CA SER A 58 -6.32 1.04 -13.09
C SER A 58 -6.73 2.41 -13.66
N GLY A 59 -7.62 2.40 -14.65
CA GLY A 59 -8.15 3.63 -15.27
C GLY A 59 -8.90 4.55 -14.31
N ASP A 60 -9.32 4.07 -13.14
CA ASP A 60 -9.93 4.92 -12.10
C ASP A 60 -8.90 5.72 -11.27
N GLY A 61 -7.60 5.48 -11.49
CA GLY A 61 -6.54 6.21 -10.81
C GLY A 61 -6.38 5.86 -9.33
N PHE A 62 -6.97 4.76 -8.86
CA PHE A 62 -6.89 4.32 -7.47
C PHE A 62 -6.64 2.83 -7.33
N HIS A 63 -7.52 1.99 -7.86
CA HIS A 63 -7.42 0.55 -7.68
C HIS A 63 -6.25 -0.03 -8.49
N PRO A 64 -5.71 -1.20 -8.09
CA PRO A 64 -4.75 -1.91 -8.92
C PRO A 64 -5.35 -2.29 -10.27
N SER A 65 -4.55 -2.19 -11.33
CA SER A 65 -4.84 -2.83 -12.62
C SER A 65 -4.63 -4.36 -12.50
N PRO A 66 -4.95 -5.16 -13.54
CA PRO A 66 -4.62 -6.59 -13.53
C PRO A 66 -3.13 -6.88 -13.25
N SER A 67 -2.20 -6.12 -13.84
CA SER A 67 -0.76 -6.25 -13.56
C SER A 67 -0.41 -5.80 -12.14
N GLY A 68 -1.10 -4.78 -11.60
CA GLY A 68 -0.97 -4.38 -10.20
C GLY A 68 -1.40 -5.48 -9.22
N TYR A 69 -2.49 -6.20 -9.52
CA TYR A 69 -2.91 -7.36 -8.74
C TYR A 69 -1.91 -8.52 -8.82
N VAL A 70 -1.28 -8.76 -9.99
CA VAL A 70 -0.20 -9.76 -10.11
C VAL A 70 0.98 -9.39 -9.20
N GLN A 71 1.41 -8.13 -9.21
CA GLN A 71 2.51 -7.69 -8.35
C GLN A 71 2.14 -7.80 -6.86
N LEU A 72 0.90 -7.48 -6.49
CA LEU A 72 0.42 -7.68 -5.12
C LEU A 72 0.47 -9.16 -4.74
N ALA A 73 0.00 -10.07 -5.61
CA ALA A 73 0.06 -11.51 -5.37
C ALA A 73 1.51 -12.00 -5.17
N ASN A 74 2.46 -11.50 -5.97
CA ASN A 74 3.89 -11.85 -5.83
C ASN A 74 4.46 -11.44 -4.46
N LEU A 75 4.10 -10.26 -3.93
CA LEU A 75 4.55 -9.80 -2.62
C LEU A 75 4.04 -10.73 -1.49
N PHE A 76 2.78 -11.15 -1.57
CA PHE A 76 2.22 -12.12 -0.62
C PHE A 76 2.87 -13.50 -0.76
N TRP A 77 3.03 -13.99 -2.00
CA TRP A 77 3.67 -15.28 -2.26
C TRP A 77 5.10 -15.32 -1.69
N GLN A 78 5.87 -14.24 -1.87
CA GLN A 78 7.21 -14.12 -1.30
C GLN A 78 7.19 -14.18 0.24
N ALA A 79 6.20 -13.56 0.88
CA ALA A 79 6.07 -13.58 2.34
C ALA A 79 5.65 -14.95 2.89
N ILE A 80 4.82 -15.69 2.16
CA ILE A 80 4.40 -17.06 2.50
C ILE A 80 5.58 -18.03 2.33
N GLY A 81 6.39 -17.86 1.29
CA GLY A 81 7.50 -18.75 0.95
C GLY A 81 8.81 -18.51 1.72
N LYS A 82 8.85 -17.56 2.66
CA LYS A 82 10.00 -17.39 3.55
C LYS A 82 9.95 -18.47 4.64
N PRO A 83 11.04 -19.24 4.85
CA PRO A 83 11.14 -20.17 5.97
C PRO A 83 11.10 -19.45 7.33
#